data_AF-A0A960K4W8-F1
#
_entry.id   AF-A0A960K4W8-F1
#
_cell.length_a   1.000
_cell.length_b   1.000
_cell.length_c   1.000
_cell.angle_alpha   90.00
_cell.angle_beta   90.00
_cell.angle_gamma   90.00
#
_symmetry.space_group_name_H-M   'P 1'
#
loop_
_entity.id
_entity.type
_entity.pdbx_description
1 polymer ?
#
loop_
_entity_poly.entity_id
_entity_poly.type
_entity_poly.pdbx_seq_one_letter_code
_entity_poly.pdbx_strand_id
1 'polypeptide(L)'
;DGSGPQRSEALAAGGPIQYRPCPVCGKLMNRQNYGRRSGIIVDRCGEHGIWFDHEELDRILAWIRRGGLRQAQARQVEEQAEKTREQRLSRSLPPVEPIGAGRASVGGWLSDLLTSFDFFDLF
;
A
#
# COMPACT_ATOMS: atom_id res chain seq x y z
N ASP A 1 -47.51 14.77 12.31
CA ASP A 1 -46.17 14.70 12.93
C ASP A 1 -45.69 13.27 13.04
N GLY A 2 -44.43 13.02 12.66
CA GLY A 2 -43.67 11.86 13.12
C GLY A 2 -43.52 10.70 12.13
N SER A 3 -43.05 10.95 10.91
CA SER A 3 -42.52 9.90 10.03
C SER A 3 -41.36 9.16 10.71
N GLY A 4 -41.52 7.84 10.89
CA GLY A 4 -40.54 6.96 11.53
C GLY A 4 -39.22 6.84 10.76
N PRO A 5 -38.21 6.16 11.36
CA PRO A 5 -36.86 6.09 10.80
C PRO A 5 -36.88 5.41 9.42
N GLN A 6 -36.26 6.07 8.44
CA GLN A 6 -36.30 5.67 7.04
C GLN A 6 -35.49 4.38 6.83
N ARG A 7 -36.16 3.36 6.28
CA ARG A 7 -35.65 1.99 6.03
C ARG A 7 -34.55 1.88 4.94
N SER A 8 -33.75 2.92 4.69
CA SER A 8 -32.72 2.93 3.63
C SER A 8 -31.29 2.69 4.12
N GLU A 9 -31.04 2.60 5.42
CA GLU A 9 -29.68 2.65 6.02
C GLU A 9 -28.97 1.29 6.18
N ALA A 10 -29.28 0.31 5.34
CA ALA A 10 -28.53 -0.94 5.30
C ALA A 10 -28.29 -1.39 3.85
N LEU A 11 -27.66 -0.52 3.05
CA LEU A 11 -27.17 -0.94 1.74
C LEU A 11 -25.82 -1.64 1.91
N ALA A 12 -25.84 -2.93 1.59
CA ALA A 12 -24.70 -3.82 1.60
C ALA A 12 -23.47 -3.23 0.88
N ALA A 13 -22.30 -3.56 1.42
CA ALA A 13 -20.98 -3.17 1.00
C ALA A 13 -20.66 -3.61 -0.45
N GLY A 14 -21.03 -2.78 -1.43
CA GLY A 14 -20.72 -3.03 -2.84
C GLY A 14 -21.20 -1.95 -3.82
N GLY A 15 -21.40 -0.71 -3.36
CA GLY A 15 -21.72 0.40 -4.26
C GLY A 15 -20.55 0.73 -5.21
N PRO A 16 -20.80 1.37 -6.35
CA PRO A 16 -19.74 1.79 -7.26
C PRO A 16 -18.75 2.70 -6.53
N ILE A 17 -17.45 2.40 -6.68
CA ILE A 17 -16.39 3.23 -6.09
C ILE A 17 -16.42 4.60 -6.78
N GLN A 18 -16.75 5.64 -6.01
CA GLN A 18 -16.72 7.02 -6.49
C GLN A 18 -15.49 7.73 -5.93
N TYR A 19 -14.60 8.17 -6.83
CA TYR A 19 -13.48 9.03 -6.48
C TYR A 19 -13.98 10.46 -6.26
N ARG A 20 -13.47 11.11 -5.22
CA ARG A 20 -13.88 12.48 -4.85
C ARG A 20 -12.85 13.50 -5.36
N PRO A 21 -13.28 14.62 -5.95
CA PRO A 21 -12.38 15.74 -6.23
C PRO A 21 -11.99 16.45 -4.93
N CYS A 22 -10.76 16.94 -4.86
CA CYS A 22 -10.30 17.76 -3.74
C CYS A 22 -11.10 19.06 -3.68
N PRO A 23 -11.66 19.45 -2.51
CA PRO A 23 -12.43 20.68 -2.40
C PRO A 23 -11.59 21.96 -2.54
N VAL A 24 -10.25 21.85 -2.53
CA VAL A 24 -9.35 22.99 -2.69
C VAL A 24 -8.87 23.14 -4.13
N CYS A 25 -8.38 22.08 -4.77
CA CYS A 25 -7.81 22.17 -6.13
C CYS A 25 -8.59 21.41 -7.22
N GLY A 26 -9.68 20.72 -6.88
CA GLY A 26 -10.50 19.97 -7.83
C GLY A 26 -9.88 18.68 -8.38
N LYS A 27 -8.58 18.43 -8.17
CA LYS A 27 -7.91 17.19 -8.60
C LYS A 27 -8.52 15.96 -7.91
N LEU A 28 -8.60 14.84 -8.62
CA LEU A 28 -9.06 13.57 -8.03
C LEU A 28 -8.15 13.15 -6.87
N MET A 29 -8.77 12.75 -5.76
CA MET A 29 -8.06 12.28 -4.58
C MET A 29 -7.81 10.78 -4.65
N ASN A 30 -6.68 10.35 -4.07
CA ASN A 30 -6.30 8.95 -4.00
C ASN A 30 -6.97 8.30 -2.78
N ARG A 31 -7.63 7.17 -3.02
CA ARG A 31 -8.18 6.33 -1.96
C ARG A 31 -7.05 5.51 -1.34
N GLN A 32 -6.88 5.61 -0.03
CA GLN A 32 -5.85 4.85 0.70
C GLN A 32 -6.40 4.28 2.01
N ASN A 33 -5.91 3.11 2.40
CA ASN A 33 -6.25 2.53 3.71
C ASN A 33 -5.48 3.27 4.82
N TYR A 34 -6.21 3.82 5.80
CA TYR A 34 -5.59 4.49 6.94
C TYR A 34 -4.72 3.51 7.74
N GLY A 35 -3.50 3.92 8.08
CA GLY A 35 -2.54 3.02 8.74
C GLY A 35 -2.18 1.78 7.90
N ARG A 36 -2.41 1.81 6.58
CA ARG A 36 -2.22 0.74 5.58
C ARG A 36 -3.10 -0.51 5.76
N ARG A 37 -3.61 -0.77 6.97
CA ARG A 37 -4.37 -1.99 7.30
C ARG A 37 -5.55 -1.77 8.27
N SER A 38 -5.97 -0.54 8.54
CA SER A 38 -7.14 -0.30 9.42
C SER A 38 -8.47 -0.81 8.82
N GLY A 39 -8.52 -0.92 7.48
CA GLY A 39 -9.75 -1.21 6.74
C GLY A 39 -10.59 0.03 6.49
N ILE A 40 -10.15 1.19 6.97
CA ILE A 40 -10.81 2.47 6.80
C ILE A 40 -10.16 3.17 5.61
N ILE A 41 -10.93 3.39 4.55
CA ILE A 41 -10.46 4.11 3.37
C ILE A 41 -10.59 5.60 3.64
N VAL A 42 -9.60 6.38 3.24
CA VAL A 42 -9.61 7.84 3.29
C VAL A 42 -9.20 8.40 1.94
N ASP A 43 -9.68 9.59 1.62
CA ASP A 43 -9.33 10.30 0.38
C ASP A 43 -8.17 11.26 0.63
N ARG A 44 -7.06 11.10 -0.10
CA ARG A 44 -5.88 11.95 0.01
C ARG A 44 -5.66 12.77 -1.25
N CYS A 45 -5.63 14.09 -1.10
CA CYS A 45 -5.06 14.99 -2.08
C CYS A 45 -3.52 14.99 -1.93
N GLY A 46 -2.80 14.95 -3.06
CA GLY A 46 -1.34 15.06 -3.06
C GLY A 46 -0.82 16.36 -2.43
N GLU A 47 -1.56 17.44 -2.60
CA GLU A 47 -1.17 18.81 -2.20
C GLU A 47 -1.84 19.25 -0.89
N HIS A 48 -3.13 18.93 -0.67
CA HIS A 48 -3.94 19.50 0.42
C HIS A 48 -4.19 18.56 1.60
N GLY A 49 -3.62 17.34 1.56
CA GLY A 49 -3.73 16.39 2.67
C GLY A 49 -4.93 15.46 2.59
N ILE A 50 -5.44 15.04 3.75
CA ILE A 50 -6.44 13.97 3.89
C ILE A 50 -7.80 14.58 4.19
N TRP A 51 -8.82 14.04 3.52
CA TRP A 51 -10.23 14.38 3.70
C TRP A 51 -10.97 13.16 4.24
N PHE A 52 -11.91 13.41 5.15
CA PHE A 52 -12.72 12.38 5.80
C PHE A 52 -14.20 12.61 5.46
N ASP A 53 -14.94 11.53 5.25
CA ASP A 53 -16.39 11.58 5.34
C ASP A 53 -16.88 11.59 6.80
N HIS A 54 -18.21 11.69 6.98
CA HIS A 54 -18.86 11.82 8.28
C HIS A 54 -18.57 10.64 9.23
N GLU A 55 -18.23 9.45 8.73
CA GLU A 55 -18.03 8.25 9.56
C GLU A 55 -16.58 7.77 9.60
N GLU A 56 -15.75 8.18 8.65
CA GLU A 56 -14.34 7.79 8.57
C GLU A 56 -13.53 8.25 9.78
N LEU A 57 -13.70 9.51 10.22
CA LEU A 57 -12.93 10.05 11.34
C LEU A 57 -13.21 9.29 12.64
N ASP A 58 -14.48 9.05 12.97
CA ASP A 58 -14.87 8.33 14.18
C ASP A 58 -14.37 6.88 14.18
N ARG A 59 -14.44 6.21 13.02
CA ARG A 59 -13.89 4.85 12.86
C ARG A 59 -12.38 4.84 13.07
N ILE A 60 -11.66 5.86 12.58
CA ILE A 60 -10.21 5.99 12.78
C ILE A 60 -9.89 6.16 14.26
N LEU A 61 -10.58 7.08 14.93
CA LEU A 61 -10.38 7.32 16.37
C LEU A 61 -10.66 6.06 17.19
N ALA A 62 -11.74 5.34 16.89
CA ALA A 62 -12.06 4.07 17.53
C ALA A 62 -10.98 3.00 17.29
N TRP A 63 -10.46 2.91 16.07
CA TRP A 63 -9.38 1.98 15.73
C TRP A 63 -8.06 2.32 16.45
N ILE A 64 -7.71 3.62 16.52
CA ILE A 64 -6.54 4.10 17.26
C ILE A 64 -6.67 3.78 18.75
N ARG A 65 -7.83 4.06 19.37
CA ARG A 65 -8.08 3.79 20.80
C ARG A 65 -7.92 2.31 21.16
N ARG A 66 -8.27 1.39 20.24
CA ARG A 66 -8.03 -0.06 20.39
C ARG A 66 -6.56 -0.47 20.21
N GLY A 67 -5.65 0.48 20.02
CA GLY A 67 -4.21 0.23 19.85
C GLY A 67 -3.81 -0.14 18.42
N GLY A 68 -4.65 0.14 17.43
CA GLY A 68 -4.40 -0.23 16.03
C GLY A 68 -3.05 0.22 15.49
N LEU A 69 -2.57 1.42 15.88
CA LEU A 69 -1.27 1.93 15.46
C LEU A 69 -0.10 1.06 15.96
N ARG A 70 -0.10 0.69 17.25
CA ARG A 70 0.95 -0.16 17.82
C ARG A 70 0.96 -1.54 17.17
N GLN A 71 -0.22 -2.10 16.92
CA GLN A 71 -0.35 -3.39 16.24
C GLN A 71 0.12 -3.32 14.78
N ALA A 72 -0.16 -2.21 14.08
CA ALA A 72 0.31 -2.00 12.71
C ALA A 72 1.84 -1.87 12.67
N GLN A 73 2.45 -1.17 13.63
CA GLN A 73 3.90 -1.03 13.75
C GLN A 73 4.57 -2.38 14.06
N ALA A 74 4.09 -3.13 15.05
CA ALA A 74 4.64 -4.44 15.41
C ALA A 74 4.69 -5.39 14.21
N ARG A 75 3.61 -5.44 13.43
CA ARG A 75 3.55 -6.24 12.20
C ARG A 75 4.53 -5.77 11.13
N GLN A 76 4.70 -4.46 10.94
CA GLN A 76 5.68 -3.95 9.98
C GLN A 76 7.10 -4.36 10.35
N VAL A 77 7.41 -4.37 11.65
CA VAL A 77 8.71 -4.83 12.15
C VAL A 77 8.89 -6.33 11.87
N GLU A 78 7.89 -7.15 12.14
CA GLU A 78 7.89 -8.59 11.86
C GLU A 78 8.07 -8.87 10.36
N GLU A 79 7.27 -8.22 9.50
CA GLU A 79 7.36 -8.34 8.03
C GLU A 79 8.76 -7.92 7.52
N GLN A 80 9.33 -6.84 8.06
CA GLN A 80 10.65 -6.37 7.67
C GLN A 80 11.75 -7.32 8.12
N ALA A 81 11.62 -7.90 9.32
CA ALA A 81 12.55 -8.91 9.82
C ALA A 81 12.51 -10.19 8.96
N GLU A 82 11.32 -10.63 8.55
CA GLU A 82 11.16 -11.78 7.65
C GLU A 82 11.82 -11.52 6.29
N LYS A 83 11.50 -10.39 5.64
CA LYS A 83 12.13 -10.01 4.36
C LYS A 83 13.65 -9.92 4.47
N THR A 84 14.16 -9.39 5.58
CA THR A 84 15.60 -9.32 5.83
C THR A 84 16.22 -10.71 5.96
N ARG A 85 15.54 -11.64 6.63
CA ARG A 85 15.97 -13.05 6.75
C ARG A 85 16.00 -13.72 5.39
N GLU A 86 14.96 -13.55 4.58
CA GLU A 86 14.87 -14.09 3.22
C GLU A 86 15.98 -13.55 2.31
N GLN A 87 16.21 -12.23 2.33
CA GLN A 87 17.29 -11.59 1.56
C GLN A 87 18.68 -12.09 1.98
N ARG A 88 18.90 -12.35 3.27
CA ARG A 88 20.15 -12.94 3.75
C ARG A 88 20.32 -14.36 3.25
N LEU A 89 19.27 -15.18 3.30
CA LEU A 89 19.28 -16.55 2.79
C LEU A 89 19.54 -16.56 1.28
N SER A 90 18.79 -15.78 0.50
CA SER A 90 18.94 -15.73 -0.96
C SER A 90 20.34 -15.27 -1.38
N ARG A 91 20.92 -14.28 -0.70
CA ARG A 91 22.30 -13.83 -0.95
C ARG A 91 23.36 -14.86 -0.55
N SER A 92 23.06 -15.73 0.41
CA SER A 92 24.00 -16.76 0.88
C SER A 92 23.97 -18.06 0.06
N LEU A 93 22.91 -18.29 -0.73
CA LEU A 93 22.81 -19.48 -1.57
C LEU A 93 23.75 -19.33 -2.78
N PRO A 94 24.60 -20.32 -3.07
CA PRO A 94 25.35 -20.32 -4.32
C PRO A 94 24.37 -20.36 -5.50
N PRO A 95 24.74 -19.77 -6.66
CA PRO A 95 23.93 -19.88 -7.85
C PRO A 95 23.62 -21.36 -8.12
N VAL A 96 22.33 -21.68 -8.24
CA VAL A 96 21.91 -23.04 -8.54
C VAL A 96 22.27 -23.29 -10.00
N GLU A 97 23.35 -24.05 -10.22
CA GLU A 97 23.70 -24.55 -11.55
C GLU A 97 22.48 -25.31 -12.11
N PRO A 98 21.99 -24.98 -13.31
CA PRO A 98 20.84 -25.67 -13.88
C PRO A 98 21.18 -27.16 -14.06
N ILE A 99 20.32 -28.01 -13.51
CA ILE A 99 20.48 -29.47 -13.58
C ILE A 99 20.23 -29.92 -15.03
N GLY A 100 21.31 -29.99 -15.81
CA GLY A 100 21.34 -30.62 -17.13
C GLY A 100 20.92 -29.71 -18.30
N ALA A 101 21.87 -28.96 -18.85
CA ALA A 101 21.82 -28.55 -20.25
C ALA A 101 22.98 -29.22 -20.98
N GLY A 102 22.67 -30.19 -21.84
CA GLY A 102 23.59 -30.65 -22.86
C GLY A 102 24.08 -29.44 -23.67
N ARG A 103 25.38 -29.39 -23.94
CA ARG A 103 26.12 -28.32 -24.62
C ARG A 103 25.36 -27.79 -25.85
N ALA A 104 24.83 -26.57 -25.75
CA ALA A 104 24.54 -25.73 -26.90
C ALA A 104 25.44 -24.50 -26.85
N SER A 105 26.35 -24.44 -27.83
CA SER A 105 27.20 -23.28 -28.10
C SER A 105 26.32 -22.12 -28.58
N VAL A 106 26.31 -21.01 -27.85
CA VAL A 106 25.88 -19.70 -28.37
C VAL A 106 26.93 -18.66 -28.03
N GLY A 107 27.54 -18.08 -29.07
CA GLY A 107 28.55 -17.05 -28.95
C GLY A 107 27.98 -15.67 -28.65
N GLY A 108 28.87 -14.76 -28.25
CA GLY A 108 28.75 -13.34 -28.52
C GLY A 108 27.77 -12.53 -27.65
N TRP A 109 28.04 -12.42 -26.35
CA TRP A 109 27.49 -11.32 -25.55
C TRP A 109 28.46 -10.14 -25.62
N LEU A 110 28.35 -9.38 -26.72
CA LEU A 110 28.81 -8.00 -26.79
C LEU A 110 27.97 -7.15 -25.82
N SER A 111 28.67 -6.34 -25.03
CA SER A 111 28.28 -5.01 -24.53
C SER A 111 26.81 -4.59 -24.74
N ASP A 112 26.06 -4.44 -23.63
CA ASP A 112 25.34 -3.21 -23.29
C ASP A 112 24.32 -3.47 -22.16
N LEU A 113 24.58 -2.89 -20.99
CA LEU A 113 23.60 -2.12 -20.21
C LEU A 113 24.39 -1.37 -19.13
N LEU A 114 25.05 -0.32 -19.61
CA LEU A 114 25.57 0.79 -18.82
C LEU A 114 24.43 1.50 -18.08
N THR A 115 24.77 1.95 -16.87
CA THR A 115 24.29 3.20 -16.23
C THR A 115 22.79 3.37 -15.94
N SER A 116 22.41 3.20 -14.67
CA SER A 116 21.70 4.25 -13.91
C SER A 116 21.60 3.85 -12.43
N PHE A 117 22.71 4.00 -11.71
CA PHE A 117 22.68 4.27 -10.28
C PHE A 117 23.15 5.71 -10.12
N ASP A 118 22.43 6.43 -9.25
CA ASP A 118 22.62 7.81 -8.76
C ASP A 118 21.72 8.89 -9.39
N PHE A 119 20.61 9.23 -8.67
CA PHE A 119 20.12 10.62 -8.47
C PHE A 119 18.86 10.74 -7.55
N PHE A 120 18.88 10.39 -6.26
CA PHE A 120 18.12 11.12 -5.20
C PHE A 120 18.41 10.57 -3.79
N ASP A 121 19.65 10.72 -3.35
CA ASP A 121 19.97 11.10 -1.97
C ASP A 121 20.25 12.62 -2.03
N LEU A 122 19.62 13.42 -1.15
CA LEU A 122 19.49 14.90 -1.14
C LEU A 122 18.38 15.55 -2.01
N PHE A 123 17.12 15.49 -1.56
CA PHE A 123 16.31 16.64 -1.10
C PHE A 123 14.96 16.17 -0.53
#